data_AF-A0AAE1PK08-F1
#
_entry.id   AF-A0AAE1PK08-F1
#
_cell.length_a   1.000
_cell.length_b   1.000
_cell.length_c   1.000
_cell.angle_alpha   90.00
_cell.angle_beta   90.00
_cell.angle_gamma   90.00
#
_symmetry.space_group_name_H-M   'P 1'
#
loop_
_entity.id
_entity.type
_entity.pdbx_description
1 polymer ?
#
loop_
_entity_poly.entity_id
_entity_poly.type
_entity_poly.pdbx_seq_one_letter_code
_entity_poly.pdbx_strand_id
1 'polypeptide(L)'
;MSQTGFISAETHNLHSGQVEATLAGEVGLLARNIVIEGNKYPGFENKLRGRVIVSRLTQDGLDYEGSAKLDAVEFRNMGQLGFNDTDDPRFSLAFHSLGETTTNYVKRCSFNVNFSPALGFFSTNCVPVEANIFYHSVGSGVIDEGSDNVYKDNLLVSILFPGTYNGAQETQNMDWYGAFNLNKATNPVLENNVVAGSEQAGIRRETARTHHSG
;
A
#
# COMPACT_ATOMS: atom_id res chain seq x y z
N MET A 1 21.46 6.57 -4.01
CA MET A 1 20.21 7.17 -3.52
C MET A 1 19.16 6.97 -4.59
N SER A 2 18.14 6.17 -4.30
CA SER A 2 17.03 5.85 -5.20
C SER A 2 15.85 6.72 -4.79
N GLN A 3 15.67 7.87 -5.44
CA GLN A 3 14.51 8.75 -5.21
C GLN A 3 13.28 8.22 -5.96
N THR A 4 12.13 8.33 -5.32
CA THR A 4 10.90 7.56 -5.62
C THR A 4 9.76 8.46 -6.02
N GLY A 5 9.90 9.73 -5.66
CA GLY A 5 9.54 10.83 -6.52
C GLY A 5 10.74 11.72 -6.81
N PHE A 6 10.60 12.51 -7.86
CA PHE A 6 11.42 13.71 -8.01
C PHE A 6 10.74 14.81 -7.22
N ILE A 7 11.51 15.57 -6.44
CA ILE A 7 11.02 16.82 -5.87
C ILE A 7 11.11 17.87 -6.99
N SER A 8 9.97 18.30 -7.49
CA SER A 8 9.90 19.46 -8.39
C SER A 8 9.81 20.72 -7.52
N ALA A 9 10.88 21.51 -7.45
CA ALA A 9 10.95 22.68 -6.59
C ALA A 9 11.34 23.96 -7.33
N GLU A 10 10.71 25.08 -6.95
CA GLU A 10 11.05 26.43 -7.42
C GLU A 10 11.10 27.39 -6.22
N THR A 11 12.12 28.25 -6.17
CA THR A 11 12.32 29.22 -5.08
C THR A 11 11.93 30.62 -5.54
N HIS A 12 11.10 31.28 -4.75
CA HIS A 12 10.58 32.62 -5.02
C HIS A 12 10.97 33.59 -3.91
N ASN A 13 11.35 34.81 -4.32
CA ASN A 13 11.56 35.92 -3.40
C ASN A 13 10.22 36.61 -3.13
N LEU A 14 9.83 36.71 -1.85
CA LEU A 14 8.67 37.49 -1.47
C LEU A 14 8.96 38.99 -1.59
N HIS A 15 7.90 39.79 -1.79
CA HIS A 15 7.98 41.22 -2.12
C HIS A 15 8.80 42.08 -1.14
N SER A 16 8.99 41.65 0.11
CA SER A 16 9.83 42.33 1.11
C SER A 16 11.33 42.05 0.97
N GLY A 17 11.74 41.12 0.10
CA GLY A 17 13.14 40.70 -0.09
C GLY A 17 13.78 39.99 1.12
N GLN A 18 13.02 39.80 2.21
CA GLN A 18 13.52 39.22 3.46
C GLN A 18 13.18 37.74 3.64
N VAL A 19 12.33 37.17 2.78
CA VAL A 19 11.86 35.78 2.88
C VAL A 19 11.92 35.13 1.50
N GLU A 20 12.68 34.04 1.44
CA GLU A 20 12.68 33.10 0.33
C GLU A 20 11.69 31.98 0.63
N ALA A 21 10.82 31.66 -0.33
CA ALA A 21 9.88 30.54 -0.23
C ALA A 21 10.16 29.54 -1.33
N THR A 22 10.41 28.28 -0.97
CA THR A 22 10.51 27.16 -1.92
C THR A 22 9.18 26.44 -1.99
N LEU A 23 8.56 26.46 -3.18
CA LEU A 23 7.41 25.62 -3.49
C LEU A 23 7.93 24.32 -4.10
N ALA A 24 7.59 23.19 -3.49
CA ALA A 24 8.03 21.88 -3.91
C ALA A 24 6.87 20.88 -3.96
N GLY A 25 6.88 20.00 -4.96
CA GLY A 25 5.90 18.92 -5.12
C GLY A 25 6.57 17.55 -5.25
N GLU A 26 5.98 16.54 -4.62
CA GLU A 26 6.34 15.14 -4.79
C GLU A 26 5.77 14.60 -6.10
N VAL A 27 6.63 14.05 -6.97
CA VAL A 27 6.22 13.54 -8.30
C VAL A 27 6.54 12.06 -8.42
N GLY A 28 5.52 11.20 -8.36
CA GLY A 28 5.65 9.76 -8.56
C GLY A 28 5.47 9.33 -10.04
N LEU A 29 6.48 8.68 -10.62
CA LEU A 29 6.34 8.02 -11.93
C LEU A 29 5.66 6.66 -11.78
N LEU A 30 4.45 6.50 -12.32
CA LEU A 30 3.70 5.23 -12.25
C LEU A 30 4.15 4.19 -13.27
N ALA A 31 4.56 4.60 -14.47
CA ALA A 31 4.90 3.65 -15.52
C ALA A 31 6.18 2.86 -15.19
N ARG A 32 6.15 1.55 -15.47
CA ARG A 32 7.32 0.67 -15.43
C ARG A 32 7.39 -0.20 -16.69
N ASN A 33 8.56 -0.76 -16.96
CA ASN A 33 8.76 -1.67 -18.11
C ASN A 33 8.15 -3.05 -17.89
N ILE A 34 8.10 -3.51 -16.64
CA ILE A 34 7.46 -4.76 -16.24
C ILE A 34 6.09 -4.40 -15.67
N VAL A 35 5.02 -4.90 -16.29
CA VAL A 35 3.64 -4.62 -15.89
C VAL A 35 2.91 -5.92 -15.61
N ILE A 36 2.32 -6.02 -14.42
CA ILE A 36 1.33 -7.03 -14.06
C ILE A 36 -0.03 -6.33 -14.10
N GLU A 37 -0.84 -6.67 -15.10
CA GLU A 37 -2.12 -6.01 -15.36
C GLU A 37 -3.31 -6.94 -15.18
N GLY A 38 -4.32 -6.47 -14.47
CA GLY A 38 -5.58 -7.18 -14.34
C GLY A 38 -6.43 -7.04 -15.61
N ASN A 39 -6.96 -8.16 -16.08
CA ASN A 39 -7.71 -8.20 -17.33
C ASN A 39 -9.04 -7.42 -17.27
N LYS A 40 -9.49 -6.94 -18.43
CA LYS A 40 -10.77 -6.25 -18.61
C LYS A 40 -11.89 -7.26 -18.81
N TYR A 41 -12.93 -7.15 -17.98
CA TYR A 41 -14.13 -7.97 -18.09
C TYR A 41 -15.36 -7.06 -18.17
N PRO A 42 -16.21 -7.22 -19.21
CA PRO A 42 -17.47 -6.50 -19.32
C PRO A 42 -18.32 -6.60 -18.04
N GLY A 43 -18.73 -5.46 -17.48
CA GLY A 43 -19.54 -5.37 -16.26
C GLY A 43 -18.76 -5.42 -14.94
N PHE A 44 -17.45 -5.63 -14.97
CA PHE A 44 -16.57 -5.69 -13.79
C PHE A 44 -15.41 -4.69 -13.86
N GLU A 45 -15.51 -3.70 -14.74
CA GLU A 45 -14.39 -2.84 -15.12
C GLU A 45 -13.82 -2.05 -13.94
N ASN A 46 -14.68 -1.70 -12.98
CA ASN A 46 -14.32 -0.87 -11.84
C ASN A 46 -14.35 -1.65 -10.51
N LYS A 47 -14.34 -2.99 -10.58
CA LYS A 47 -14.58 -3.85 -9.39
C LYS A 47 -13.64 -5.05 -9.28
N LEU A 48 -13.52 -5.88 -10.32
CA LEU A 48 -12.80 -7.16 -10.21
C LEU A 48 -11.68 -7.27 -11.24
N ARG A 49 -10.46 -7.50 -10.74
CA ARG A 49 -9.24 -7.67 -11.52
C ARG A 49 -8.35 -8.80 -10.99
N GLY A 50 -7.13 -8.88 -11.51
CA GLY A 50 -6.13 -9.86 -11.08
C GLY A 50 -5.61 -9.59 -9.67
N ARG A 51 -5.00 -10.61 -9.07
CA ARG A 51 -4.27 -10.54 -7.79
C ARG A 51 -2.99 -11.36 -7.86
N VAL A 52 -2.00 -10.98 -7.07
CA VAL A 52 -0.77 -11.77 -6.85
C VAL A 52 -0.68 -12.13 -5.36
N ILE A 53 -0.50 -13.41 -5.05
CA ILE A 53 -0.29 -13.90 -3.68
C ILE A 53 1.04 -14.65 -3.63
N VAL A 54 1.87 -14.26 -2.67
CA VAL A 54 3.11 -14.95 -2.31
C VAL A 54 2.87 -15.60 -0.96
N SER A 55 2.85 -16.94 -0.93
CA SER A 55 2.37 -17.67 0.24
C SER A 55 3.12 -18.98 0.46
N ARG A 56 3.01 -19.51 1.68
CA ARG A 56 3.30 -20.91 1.97
C ARG A 56 2.02 -21.75 1.76
N LEU A 57 2.14 -22.84 1.03
CA LEU A 57 1.06 -23.80 0.78
C LEU A 57 1.55 -25.20 1.13
N THR A 58 0.79 -25.92 1.96
CA THR A 58 0.98 -27.36 2.15
C THR A 58 -0.04 -28.10 1.29
N GLN A 59 0.44 -28.91 0.35
CA GLN A 59 -0.41 -29.72 -0.51
C GLN A 59 0.18 -31.13 -0.65
N ASP A 60 -0.66 -32.15 -0.45
CA ASP A 60 -0.28 -33.57 -0.53
C ASP A 60 0.91 -33.94 0.37
N GLY A 61 1.01 -33.31 1.55
CA GLY A 61 2.09 -33.51 2.51
C GLY A 61 3.41 -32.84 2.14
N LEU A 62 3.44 -32.05 1.07
CA LEU A 62 4.60 -31.25 0.65
C LEU A 62 4.36 -29.78 0.96
N ASP A 63 5.37 -29.14 1.56
CA ASP A 63 5.38 -27.71 1.82
C ASP A 63 6.01 -26.96 0.65
N TYR A 64 5.27 -26.01 0.10
CA TYR A 64 5.72 -25.06 -0.90
C TYR A 64 5.81 -23.69 -0.26
N GLU A 65 6.94 -23.00 -0.43
CA GLU A 65 7.13 -21.65 0.07
C GLU A 65 7.40 -20.70 -1.09
N GLY A 66 6.51 -19.72 -1.27
CA GLY A 66 6.69 -18.64 -2.23
C GLY A 66 7.72 -17.62 -1.75
N SER A 67 8.47 -17.06 -2.69
CA SER A 67 9.34 -15.91 -2.46
C SER A 67 9.20 -14.92 -3.62
N ALA A 68 9.24 -13.62 -3.31
CA ALA A 68 9.18 -12.56 -4.31
C ALA A 68 10.12 -11.40 -3.98
N LYS A 69 10.93 -11.07 -4.97
CA LYS A 69 11.84 -9.92 -5.00
C LYS A 69 11.38 -9.00 -6.12
N LEU A 70 10.55 -8.02 -5.78
CA LEU A 70 9.89 -7.17 -6.76
C LEU A 70 10.62 -5.83 -6.83
N ASP A 71 11.14 -5.51 -8.01
CA ASP A 71 11.88 -4.29 -8.27
C ASP A 71 11.42 -3.64 -9.57
N ALA A 72 11.00 -2.38 -9.51
CA ALA A 72 10.56 -1.62 -10.68
C ALA A 72 9.45 -2.32 -11.48
N VAL A 73 8.46 -2.89 -10.77
CA VAL A 73 7.27 -3.54 -11.34
C VAL A 73 6.05 -2.64 -11.17
N GLU A 74 5.23 -2.51 -12.21
CA GLU A 74 3.92 -1.85 -12.14
C GLU A 74 2.81 -2.89 -11.98
N PHE A 75 2.02 -2.75 -10.92
CA PHE A 75 0.74 -3.42 -10.74
C PHE A 75 -0.35 -2.47 -11.24
N ARG A 76 -0.97 -2.79 -12.38
CA ARG A 76 -1.95 -1.89 -13.04
C ARG A 76 -3.34 -2.51 -13.06
N ASN A 77 -4.35 -1.75 -12.65
CA ASN A 77 -5.73 -2.23 -12.66
C ASN A 77 -5.85 -3.58 -11.94
N MET A 78 -5.44 -3.65 -10.69
CA MET A 78 -5.36 -4.89 -9.90
C MET A 78 -6.32 -4.86 -8.71
N GLY A 79 -6.49 -5.99 -8.03
CA GLY A 79 -7.34 -6.11 -6.85
C GLY A 79 -8.82 -6.41 -7.13
N GLN A 80 -9.57 -6.78 -6.09
CA GLN A 80 -10.99 -7.14 -6.17
C GLN A 80 -11.81 -6.43 -5.08
N LEU A 81 -12.67 -5.51 -5.51
CA LEU A 81 -13.53 -4.70 -4.66
C LEU A 81 -14.44 -5.56 -3.79
N GLY A 82 -14.49 -5.23 -2.50
CA GLY A 82 -15.31 -5.89 -1.49
C GLY A 82 -14.67 -7.15 -0.88
N PHE A 83 -13.48 -7.54 -1.33
CA PHE A 83 -12.75 -8.70 -0.79
C PHE A 83 -11.52 -8.26 0.00
N ASN A 84 -11.76 -7.85 1.24
CA ASN A 84 -10.75 -7.31 2.15
C ASN A 84 -10.33 -8.27 3.28
N ASP A 85 -10.79 -9.52 3.23
CA ASP A 85 -10.52 -10.52 4.26
C ASP A 85 -9.03 -10.84 4.34
N THR A 86 -8.54 -11.00 5.57
CA THR A 86 -7.13 -11.30 5.86
C THR A 86 -6.74 -12.69 5.40
N ASP A 87 -7.69 -13.64 5.43
CA ASP A 87 -7.47 -15.06 5.11
C ASP A 87 -7.57 -15.35 3.60
N ASP A 88 -8.26 -14.49 2.84
CA ASP A 88 -8.34 -14.54 1.37
C ASP A 88 -8.10 -13.14 0.79
N PRO A 89 -6.90 -12.55 0.97
CA PRO A 89 -6.66 -11.19 0.53
C PRO A 89 -6.68 -11.13 -0.98
N ARG A 90 -7.59 -10.33 -1.53
CA ARG A 90 -7.72 -10.15 -2.99
C ARG A 90 -7.12 -8.84 -3.45
N PHE A 91 -5.97 -8.51 -2.87
CA PHE A 91 -5.22 -7.30 -3.11
C PHE A 91 -4.46 -7.35 -4.43
N SER A 92 -3.86 -6.23 -4.84
CA SER A 92 -2.97 -6.24 -5.99
C SER A 92 -1.77 -7.16 -5.75
N LEU A 93 -1.21 -7.09 -4.55
CA LEU A 93 -0.16 -7.95 -4.05
C LEU A 93 -0.40 -8.28 -2.57
N ALA A 94 -0.33 -9.55 -2.19
CA ALA A 94 -0.35 -9.96 -0.79
C ALA A 94 0.74 -10.99 -0.50
N PHE A 95 1.39 -10.85 0.66
CA PHE A 95 2.26 -11.86 1.23
C PHE A 95 1.54 -12.49 2.42
N HIS A 96 1.45 -13.82 2.44
CA HIS A 96 0.62 -14.55 3.39
C HIS A 96 1.35 -15.76 3.98
N SER A 97 1.37 -15.88 5.31
CA SER A 97 1.90 -17.04 6.04
C SER A 97 3.36 -17.43 5.74
N LEU A 98 4.22 -16.45 5.42
CA LEU A 98 5.64 -16.72 5.17
C LEU A 98 6.49 -16.70 6.45
N GLY A 99 5.96 -16.15 7.55
CA GLY A 99 6.73 -15.92 8.78
C GLY A 99 7.83 -14.88 8.56
N GLU A 100 8.96 -15.05 9.22
CA GLU A 100 10.14 -14.19 9.01
C GLU A 100 10.79 -14.49 7.67
N THR A 101 10.95 -13.44 6.85
CA THR A 101 11.66 -13.54 5.57
C THR A 101 12.77 -12.52 5.49
N THR A 102 13.93 -12.96 5.01
CA THR A 102 15.09 -12.10 4.74
C THR A 102 15.35 -11.90 3.25
N THR A 103 14.56 -12.57 2.40
CA THR A 103 14.77 -12.61 0.95
C THR A 103 13.73 -11.81 0.19
N ASN A 104 12.54 -11.60 0.76
CA ASN A 104 11.45 -10.90 0.10
C ASN A 104 11.60 -9.39 0.21
N TYR A 105 11.25 -8.66 -0.86
CA TYR A 105 11.16 -7.20 -0.83
C TYR A 105 10.24 -6.67 -1.93
N VAL A 106 9.73 -5.46 -1.71
CA VAL A 106 8.96 -4.69 -2.70
C VAL A 106 9.63 -3.33 -2.83
N LYS A 107 10.34 -3.10 -3.93
CA LYS A 107 11.15 -1.89 -4.15
C LYS A 107 10.81 -1.21 -5.46
N ARG A 108 10.72 0.12 -5.47
CA ARG A 108 10.51 0.92 -6.71
C ARG A 108 9.29 0.51 -7.55
N CYS A 109 8.35 -0.23 -6.97
CA CYS A 109 7.15 -0.68 -7.64
C CYS A 109 6.11 0.44 -7.68
N SER A 110 5.15 0.33 -8.59
CA SER A 110 4.00 1.22 -8.67
C SER A 110 2.72 0.41 -8.61
N PHE A 111 1.80 0.84 -7.75
CA PHE A 111 0.46 0.28 -7.64
C PHE A 111 -0.51 1.30 -8.23
N ASN A 112 -0.84 1.12 -9.50
CA ASN A 112 -1.54 2.08 -10.34
C ASN A 112 -2.99 1.65 -10.58
N VAL A 113 -3.93 2.26 -9.86
CA VAL A 113 -5.35 1.92 -9.84
C VAL A 113 -5.59 0.51 -9.31
N ASN A 114 -6.03 0.44 -8.05
CA ASN A 114 -6.26 -0.80 -7.32
C ASN A 114 -7.70 -0.81 -6.78
N PHE A 115 -8.47 -1.84 -7.11
CA PHE A 115 -9.90 -1.96 -6.75
C PHE A 115 -10.14 -2.52 -5.35
N SER A 116 -9.07 -2.83 -4.63
CA SER A 116 -8.99 -3.25 -3.24
C SER A 116 -7.71 -2.64 -2.65
N PRO A 117 -7.38 -2.91 -1.37
CA PRO A 117 -6.07 -2.54 -0.88
C PRO A 117 -4.95 -3.04 -1.78
N ALA A 118 -3.88 -2.25 -1.93
CA ALA A 118 -2.88 -2.53 -2.95
C ALA A 118 -1.85 -3.57 -2.47
N LEU A 119 -1.30 -3.40 -1.27
CA LEU A 119 -0.31 -4.29 -0.67
C LEU A 119 -0.76 -4.78 0.71
N GLY A 120 -0.63 -6.09 0.94
CA GLY A 120 -0.96 -6.73 2.23
C GLY A 120 0.15 -7.62 2.75
N PHE A 121 0.40 -7.57 4.07
CA PHE A 121 1.24 -8.53 4.79
C PHE A 121 0.44 -9.21 5.90
N PHE A 122 0.31 -10.52 5.80
CA PHE A 122 -0.44 -11.35 6.76
C PHE A 122 0.46 -12.47 7.26
N SER A 123 0.76 -12.46 8.57
CA SER A 123 1.74 -13.38 9.19
C SER A 123 3.04 -13.48 8.38
N THR A 124 3.51 -12.34 7.86
CA THR A 124 4.72 -12.20 7.06
C THR A 124 5.50 -11.00 7.56
N ASN A 125 6.77 -11.23 7.91
CA ASN A 125 7.56 -10.34 8.74
C ASN A 125 8.89 -9.98 8.07
N CYS A 126 9.51 -8.89 8.51
CA CYS A 126 10.84 -8.44 8.09
C CYS A 126 10.95 -8.07 6.60
N VAL A 127 9.85 -7.67 5.94
CA VAL A 127 9.85 -7.31 4.52
C VAL A 127 10.18 -5.83 4.33
N PRO A 128 11.22 -5.49 3.56
CA PRO A 128 11.46 -4.12 3.13
C PRO A 128 10.51 -3.72 2.00
N VAL A 129 9.77 -2.65 2.22
CA VAL A 129 8.85 -1.99 1.30
C VAL A 129 9.38 -0.58 1.09
N GLU A 130 10.24 -0.45 0.09
CA GLU A 130 10.97 0.78 -0.13
C GLU A 130 10.55 1.40 -1.43
N ALA A 131 10.50 2.72 -1.47
CA ALA A 131 10.61 3.40 -2.72
C ALA A 131 9.42 3.18 -3.68
N ASN A 132 8.26 2.75 -3.17
CA ASN A 132 7.09 2.42 -3.99
C ASN A 132 6.12 3.59 -4.10
N ILE A 133 5.33 3.59 -5.17
CA ILE A 133 4.25 4.56 -5.38
C ILE A 133 2.93 3.80 -5.33
N PHE A 134 2.00 4.26 -4.49
CA PHE A 134 0.64 3.74 -4.43
C PHE A 134 -0.31 4.84 -4.87
N TYR A 135 -1.02 4.60 -5.96
CA TYR A 135 -1.95 5.56 -6.53
C TYR A 135 -3.32 4.95 -6.72
N HIS A 136 -4.36 5.64 -6.23
CA HIS A 136 -5.75 5.30 -6.50
C HIS A 136 -6.11 3.88 -6.04
N SER A 137 -5.98 3.63 -4.73
CA SER A 137 -6.38 2.34 -4.13
C SER A 137 -7.70 2.49 -3.42
N VAL A 138 -8.65 1.60 -3.68
CA VAL A 138 -9.92 1.52 -2.95
C VAL A 138 -9.69 0.72 -1.67
N GLY A 139 -9.90 1.35 -0.51
CA GLY A 139 -9.41 0.84 0.77
C GLY A 139 -8.02 1.42 1.08
N SER A 140 -7.15 0.65 1.72
CA SER A 140 -5.79 1.11 2.10
C SER A 140 -4.77 0.99 0.96
N GLY A 141 -3.74 1.82 0.95
CA GLY A 141 -2.57 1.55 0.10
C GLY A 141 -1.80 0.32 0.60
N VAL A 142 -1.58 0.26 1.92
CA VAL A 142 -0.92 -0.85 2.60
C VAL A 142 -1.75 -1.30 3.79
N ILE A 143 -1.93 -2.61 3.95
CA ILE A 143 -2.38 -3.26 5.17
C ILE A 143 -1.26 -4.14 5.71
N ASP A 144 -0.93 -3.98 6.98
CA ASP A 144 0.12 -4.75 7.63
C ASP A 144 -0.38 -5.36 8.93
N GLU A 145 -0.30 -6.69 9.00
CA GLU A 145 -0.57 -7.51 10.18
C GLU A 145 0.65 -8.38 10.54
N GLY A 146 1.82 -8.08 9.95
CA GLY A 146 3.09 -8.73 10.24
C GLY A 146 3.90 -8.03 11.31
N SER A 147 5.15 -8.46 11.45
CA SER A 147 6.13 -7.90 12.39
C SER A 147 7.36 -7.35 11.67
N ASP A 148 7.90 -6.24 12.17
CA ASP A 148 9.20 -5.69 11.76
C ASP A 148 9.33 -5.40 10.25
N ASN A 149 8.20 -5.21 9.56
CA ASN A 149 8.17 -4.73 8.18
C ASN A 149 8.61 -3.27 8.13
N VAL A 150 9.39 -2.92 7.09
CA VAL A 150 10.02 -1.60 6.98
C VAL A 150 9.47 -0.88 5.76
N TYR A 151 8.90 0.31 5.97
CA TYR A 151 8.35 1.16 4.94
C TYR A 151 9.19 2.43 4.83
N LYS A 152 9.90 2.58 3.70
CA LYS A 152 10.81 3.71 3.50
C LYS A 152 10.61 4.40 2.17
N ASP A 153 10.58 5.73 2.18
CA ASP A 153 10.54 6.57 0.97
C ASP A 153 9.36 6.20 0.02
N ASN A 154 8.23 5.72 0.55
CA ASN A 154 7.05 5.41 -0.25
C ASN A 154 6.15 6.64 -0.41
N LEU A 155 5.51 6.76 -1.56
CA LEU A 155 4.54 7.82 -1.88
C LEU A 155 3.14 7.20 -2.06
N LEU A 156 2.20 7.55 -1.19
CA LEU A 156 0.81 7.09 -1.25
C LEU A 156 -0.10 8.27 -1.58
N VAL A 157 -0.82 8.19 -2.70
CA VAL A 157 -1.64 9.29 -3.23
C VAL A 157 -3.03 8.81 -3.62
N SER A 158 -4.06 9.59 -3.29
CA SER A 158 -5.45 9.32 -3.69
C SER A 158 -5.95 7.98 -3.16
N ILE A 159 -5.98 7.81 -1.84
CA ILE A 159 -6.48 6.58 -1.20
C ILE A 159 -7.97 6.76 -0.90
N LEU A 160 -8.80 5.87 -1.44
CA LEU A 160 -10.25 6.05 -1.53
C LEU A 160 -10.98 5.21 -0.49
N PHE A 161 -11.99 5.78 0.14
CA PHE A 161 -12.86 5.07 1.05
C PHE A 161 -13.83 4.17 0.25
N PRO A 162 -13.88 2.86 0.51
CA PRO A 162 -14.78 1.96 -0.21
C PRO A 162 -16.26 2.38 -0.11
N GLY A 163 -16.67 2.96 1.02
CA GLY A 163 -18.07 3.34 1.26
C GLY A 163 -18.58 4.53 0.45
N THR A 164 -17.69 5.28 -0.21
CA THR A 164 -18.02 6.38 -1.14
C THR A 164 -17.57 6.10 -2.58
N TYR A 165 -16.78 5.05 -2.80
CA TYR A 165 -16.24 4.72 -4.11
C TYR A 165 -17.34 4.30 -5.10
N ASN A 166 -17.24 4.80 -6.34
CA ASN A 166 -18.12 4.41 -7.46
C ASN A 166 -19.63 4.54 -7.15
N GLY A 167 -20.01 5.60 -6.43
CA GLY A 167 -21.40 5.89 -6.08
C GLY A 167 -21.94 5.10 -4.89
N ALA A 168 -21.09 4.38 -4.16
CA ALA A 168 -21.47 3.78 -2.89
C ALA A 168 -21.92 4.85 -1.89
N GLN A 169 -22.88 4.48 -1.03
CA GLN A 169 -23.45 5.32 0.02
C GLN A 169 -23.55 4.51 1.32
N GLU A 170 -22.42 3.98 1.78
CA GLU A 170 -22.39 3.10 2.95
C GLU A 170 -22.47 3.93 4.25
N THR A 171 -23.69 4.22 4.70
CA THR A 171 -23.95 5.03 5.91
C THR A 171 -23.65 4.32 7.22
N GLN A 172 -23.45 2.99 7.18
CA GLN A 172 -23.14 2.15 8.35
C GLN A 172 -21.73 1.55 8.30
N ASN A 173 -20.93 1.87 7.27
CA ASN A 173 -19.55 1.40 7.23
C ASN A 173 -18.72 2.16 8.28
N MET A 174 -18.42 1.46 9.38
CA MET A 174 -17.60 1.98 10.48
C MET A 174 -16.11 1.66 10.30
N ASP A 175 -15.72 1.05 9.18
CA ASP A 175 -14.33 0.79 8.88
C ASP A 175 -13.61 2.11 8.65
N TRP A 176 -12.48 2.24 9.33
CA TRP A 176 -11.60 3.38 9.18
C TRP A 176 -10.34 2.96 8.44
N TYR A 177 -10.23 3.25 7.16
CA TYR A 177 -9.04 2.95 6.39
C TYR A 177 -8.00 4.07 6.55
N GLY A 178 -6.74 3.67 6.72
CA GLY A 178 -5.58 4.54 6.55
C GLY A 178 -4.90 4.26 5.21
N ALA A 179 -4.18 5.23 4.63
CA ALA A 179 -3.30 4.93 3.49
C ALA A 179 -2.29 3.84 3.88
N PHE A 180 -1.68 3.99 5.05
CA PHE A 180 -1.14 2.87 5.82
C PHE A 180 -2.15 2.44 6.88
N ASN A 181 -2.56 1.18 6.88
CA ASN A 181 -3.34 0.56 7.94
C ASN A 181 -2.45 -0.45 8.68
N LEU A 182 -1.99 -0.05 9.86
CA LEU A 182 -0.96 -0.74 10.65
C LEU A 182 -1.50 -1.18 12.02
N ASN A 183 -2.81 -1.33 12.16
CA ASN A 183 -3.46 -1.62 13.44
C ASN A 183 -3.00 -2.92 14.09
N LYS A 184 -2.70 -3.94 13.26
CA LYS A 184 -2.25 -5.24 13.73
C LYS A 184 -0.75 -5.46 13.51
N ALA A 185 -0.04 -4.47 12.97
CA ALA A 185 1.39 -4.56 12.74
C ALA A 185 2.17 -4.46 14.05
N THR A 186 3.15 -5.34 14.23
CA THR A 186 4.09 -5.30 15.35
C THR A 186 5.39 -4.62 14.91
N ASN A 187 5.81 -3.59 15.64
CA ASN A 187 7.05 -2.85 15.35
C ASN A 187 7.26 -2.39 13.89
N PRO A 188 6.24 -1.93 13.13
CA PRO A 188 6.48 -1.43 11.79
C PRO A 188 7.35 -0.17 11.84
N VAL A 189 8.29 -0.06 10.91
CA VAL A 189 9.15 1.12 10.75
C VAL A 189 8.63 1.94 9.59
N LEU A 190 8.30 3.21 9.83
CA LEU A 190 7.93 4.19 8.81
C LEU A 190 9.01 5.27 8.74
N GLU A 191 9.74 5.36 7.64
CA GLU A 191 10.77 6.37 7.41
C GLU A 191 10.48 7.14 6.11
N ASN A 192 10.36 8.47 6.18
CA ASN A 192 10.23 9.36 5.02
C ASN A 192 9.11 8.99 4.01
N ASN A 193 8.02 8.37 4.47
CA ASN A 193 6.87 8.11 3.62
C ASN A 193 6.02 9.38 3.49
N VAL A 194 5.48 9.63 2.30
CA VAL A 194 4.57 10.73 2.03
C VAL A 194 3.19 10.17 1.75
N VAL A 195 2.16 10.75 2.38
CA VAL A 195 0.76 10.43 2.12
C VAL A 195 0.01 11.71 1.76
N ALA A 196 -0.69 11.71 0.63
CA ALA A 196 -1.49 12.84 0.17
C ALA A 196 -2.85 12.39 -0.40
N GLY A 197 -3.93 13.08 -0.05
CA GLY A 197 -5.27 12.81 -0.60
C GLY A 197 -5.84 11.44 -0.20
N SER A 198 -5.65 11.02 1.06
CA SER A 198 -6.44 9.93 1.63
C SER A 198 -7.81 10.46 2.08
N GLU A 199 -8.90 9.81 1.67
CA GLU A 199 -10.27 10.23 2.00
C GLU A 199 -10.58 10.09 3.50
N GLN A 200 -9.87 9.21 4.21
CA GLN A 200 -9.97 9.03 5.65
C GLN A 200 -8.64 9.40 6.33
N ALA A 201 -7.87 8.44 6.87
CA ALA A 201 -6.61 8.73 7.56
C ALA A 201 -5.39 8.55 6.64
N GLY A 202 -4.31 9.30 6.91
CA GLY A 202 -3.03 9.05 6.27
C GLY A 202 -2.36 7.78 6.80
N ILE A 203 -2.26 7.68 8.13
CA ILE A 203 -1.73 6.50 8.82
C ILE A 203 -2.74 6.14 9.92
N ARG A 204 -3.18 4.88 9.95
CA ARG A 204 -4.00 4.32 11.02
C ARG A 204 -3.18 3.33 11.82
N ARG A 205 -3.08 3.55 13.12
CA ARG A 205 -2.46 2.65 14.09
C ARG A 205 -3.18 2.76 15.42
N GLU A 206 -3.66 1.64 15.94
CA GLU A 206 -4.19 1.53 17.29
C GLU A 206 -3.05 1.21 18.26
N THR A 207 -2.74 2.15 19.14
CA THR A 207 -1.89 1.88 20.29
C THR A 207 -2.70 1.11 21.33
N ALA A 208 -2.26 -0.08 21.70
CA ALA A 208 -2.80 -0.77 22.86
C ALA A 208 -2.64 0.14 24.08
N ARG A 209 -3.76 0.64 24.64
CA ARG A 209 -3.74 1.23 25.98
C ARG A 209 -3.46 0.09 26.95
N THR A 210 -2.24 0.03 27.48
CA THR A 210 -1.97 -0.79 28.66
C THR A 210 -2.77 -0.20 29.81
N HIS A 211 -3.94 -0.77 30.11
CA HIS A 211 -4.59 -0.54 31.39
C HIS A 211 -3.72 -1.18 32.46
N HIS A 212 -2.92 -0.36 33.14
CA HIS A 212 -2.36 -0.75 34.43
C HIS A 212 -3.52 -0.77 35.43
N SER A 213 -4.05 -1.96 35.72
CA SER A 213 -4.80 -2.20 36.94
C SER A 213 -3.82 -2.09 38.10
N GLY A 214 -3.92 -0.99 38.85
CA GLY A 214 -3.29 -0.84 40.16
C GLY A 214 -4.02 -1.63 41.25
#